data_AF-A0A7Y2VER6-F1
#
_entry.id   AF-A0A7Y2VER6-F1
#
_cell.length_a   1.000
_cell.length_b   1.000
_cell.length_c   1.000
_cell.angle_alpha   90.00
_cell.angle_beta   90.00
_cell.angle_gamma   90.00
#
_symmetry.space_group_name_H-M   'P 1'
#
loop_
_entity.id
_entity.type
_entity.pdbx_description
1 polymer ?
#
loop_
_entity_poly.entity_id
_entity_poly.type
_entity_poly.pdbx_seq_one_letter_code
_entity_poly.pdbx_strand_id
1 'polypeptide(L)'
;SKAYAMTGWRIGYIGAPEYIARACNKMQGQVTSGANCIAQRATIAALENPPSKIQYMVDAFRNRRKLVLDLLSEIPRIKTNEPEGAFYVFPDISFYFGKTIQGVHIENASDFALLLLDKANVATVTGEAFGSPNCIRISYAASEEDITEAMKRIKTVLS
;
A
#
# COMPACT_ATOMS: atom_id res chain seq x y z
N SER A 1 -12.37 -1.51 -6.74
CA SER A 1 -12.07 -0.87 -5.43
C SER A 1 -11.04 0.25 -5.50
N LYS A 2 -9.87 0.07 -6.14
CA LYS A 2 -8.79 1.08 -6.12
C LYS A 2 -9.01 2.26 -7.08
N ALA A 3 -9.33 2.01 -8.34
CA ALA A 3 -9.46 3.05 -9.37
C ALA A 3 -10.51 4.14 -9.02
N TYR A 4 -11.61 3.75 -8.39
CA TYR A 4 -12.74 4.64 -8.08
C TYR A 4 -12.89 4.94 -6.59
N ALA A 5 -11.86 4.68 -5.76
CA ALA A 5 -11.91 4.87 -4.30
C ALA A 5 -13.09 4.16 -3.61
N MET A 6 -13.51 3.00 -4.12
CA MET A 6 -14.68 2.24 -3.65
C MET A 6 -14.29 1.07 -2.74
N THR A 7 -13.38 1.25 -1.80
CA THR A 7 -12.89 0.16 -0.92
C THR A 7 -14.01 -0.42 -0.04
N GLY A 8 -14.88 0.44 0.52
CA GLY A 8 -16.01 0.07 1.37
C GLY A 8 -17.20 -0.56 0.64
N TRP A 9 -17.27 -0.48 -0.69
CA TRP A 9 -18.41 -0.96 -1.49
C TRP A 9 -18.36 -2.46 -1.79
N ARG A 10 -17.19 -3.08 -1.61
CA ARG A 10 -16.98 -4.54 -1.67
C ARG A 10 -17.36 -5.20 -3.00
N ILE A 11 -16.99 -4.58 -4.12
CA ILE A 11 -17.17 -5.17 -5.46
C ILE A 11 -15.82 -5.52 -6.10
N GLY A 12 -15.76 -6.74 -6.62
CA GLY A 12 -14.75 -7.26 -7.54
C GLY A 12 -15.43 -8.10 -8.62
N TYR A 13 -14.73 -8.35 -9.73
CA TYR A 13 -15.23 -9.14 -10.85
C TYR A 13 -14.09 -9.97 -11.44
N ILE A 14 -14.44 -11.03 -12.16
CA ILE A 14 -13.50 -11.89 -12.87
C ILE A 14 -13.92 -11.97 -14.34
N GLY A 15 -12.94 -11.93 -15.25
CA GLY A 15 -13.10 -12.35 -16.64
C GLY A 15 -12.39 -13.68 -16.82
N ALA A 16 -13.11 -14.73 -17.24
CA ALA A 16 -12.56 -16.09 -17.34
C ALA A 16 -13.29 -16.92 -18.41
N PRO A 17 -12.69 -18.01 -18.90
CA PRO A 17 -13.39 -19.02 -19.70
C PRO A 17 -14.68 -19.47 -19.03
N GLU A 18 -15.70 -19.76 -19.82
CA GLU A 18 -17.05 -20.03 -19.32
C GLU A 18 -17.09 -21.16 -18.27
N TYR A 19 -16.34 -22.25 -18.51
CA TYR A 19 -16.30 -23.37 -17.58
C TYR A 19 -15.75 -22.98 -16.19
N ILE A 20 -14.79 -22.06 -16.14
CA ILE A 20 -14.23 -21.52 -14.89
C ILE A 20 -15.24 -20.56 -14.25
N ALA A 21 -15.82 -19.64 -15.03
CA ALA A 21 -16.80 -18.68 -14.52
C ALA A 21 -18.02 -19.37 -13.89
N ARG A 22 -18.54 -20.43 -14.53
CA ARG A 22 -19.64 -21.25 -13.98
C ARG A 22 -19.24 -21.97 -12.69
N ALA A 23 -18.02 -22.51 -12.61
CA ALA A 23 -17.52 -23.14 -11.39
C ALA A 23 -17.41 -22.13 -10.23
N CYS A 24 -16.87 -20.94 -10.50
CA CYS A 24 -16.83 -19.84 -9.53
C CYS A 24 -18.24 -19.41 -9.08
N ASN A 25 -19.20 -19.31 -10.00
CA ASN A 25 -20.58 -18.95 -9.67
C ASN A 25 -21.25 -20.01 -8.78
N LYS A 26 -21.03 -21.31 -9.07
CA LYS A 26 -21.53 -22.41 -8.22
C LYS A 26 -20.97 -22.32 -6.80
N MET A 27 -19.68 -22.04 -6.65
CA MET A 27 -19.08 -21.83 -5.33
C MET A 27 -19.64 -20.59 -4.63
N GLN A 28 -19.68 -19.45 -5.32
CA GLN A 28 -20.17 -18.19 -4.75
C GLN A 28 -21.62 -18.29 -4.26
N GLY A 29 -22.47 -19.02 -4.99
CA GLY A 29 -23.85 -19.29 -4.60
C GLY A 29 -24.00 -19.99 -3.24
N GLN A 30 -23.00 -20.77 -2.82
CA GLN A 30 -23.00 -21.47 -1.52
C GLN A 30 -22.24 -20.71 -0.41
N VAL A 31 -21.43 -19.71 -0.75
CA VAL A 31 -20.59 -18.97 0.23
C VAL A 31 -21.19 -17.61 0.56
N THR A 32 -21.62 -16.85 -0.44
CA THR A 32 -22.06 -15.45 -0.25
C THR A 32 -23.32 -15.08 -1.02
N SER A 33 -23.86 -15.97 -1.87
CA SER A 33 -24.86 -15.63 -2.88
C SER A 33 -24.35 -14.53 -3.84
N GLY A 34 -25.01 -13.37 -3.92
CA GLY A 34 -24.60 -12.24 -4.75
C GLY A 34 -23.95 -11.12 -3.94
N ALA A 35 -23.14 -10.29 -4.59
CA ALA A 35 -22.65 -9.06 -3.98
C ALA A 35 -23.81 -8.06 -3.74
N ASN A 36 -23.63 -7.10 -2.82
CA ASN A 36 -24.70 -6.17 -2.45
C ASN A 36 -25.21 -5.37 -3.68
N CYS A 37 -26.53 -5.26 -3.82
CA CYS A 37 -27.17 -4.70 -5.02
C CYS A 37 -26.92 -3.20 -5.21
N ILE A 38 -26.78 -2.44 -4.12
CA ILE A 38 -26.50 -1.00 -4.14
C ILE A 38 -25.11 -0.74 -4.76
N ALA A 39 -24.09 -1.51 -4.36
CA ALA A 39 -22.74 -1.39 -4.89
C ALA A 39 -22.63 -1.90 -6.33
N GLN A 40 -23.45 -2.87 -6.74
CA GLN A 40 -23.52 -3.26 -8.15
C GLN A 40 -23.98 -2.07 -9.01
N ARG A 41 -25.03 -1.35 -8.59
CA ARG A 41 -25.50 -0.14 -9.28
C ARG A 41 -24.44 0.97 -9.30
N ALA A 42 -23.76 1.21 -8.17
CA ALA A 42 -22.67 2.19 -8.11
C ALA A 42 -21.49 1.80 -9.02
N THR A 43 -21.20 0.51 -9.15
CA THR A 43 -20.12 0.02 -10.02
C THR A 43 -20.44 0.21 -11.50
N ILE A 44 -21.71 0.01 -11.91
CA ILE A 44 -22.15 0.32 -13.28
C ILE A 44 -21.88 1.80 -13.58
N ALA A 45 -22.37 2.70 -12.73
CA ALA A 45 -22.14 4.13 -12.90
C ALA A 45 -20.64 4.49 -12.93
N ALA A 46 -19.81 3.84 -12.12
CA ALA A 46 -18.36 4.06 -12.13
C ALA A 46 -17.71 3.61 -13.45
N LEU A 47 -18.10 2.44 -13.99
CA LEU A 47 -17.51 1.88 -15.21
C LEU A 47 -18.00 2.56 -16.49
N GLU A 48 -19.20 3.14 -16.51
CA GLU A 48 -19.73 3.91 -17.64
C GLU A 48 -19.09 5.31 -17.75
N ASN A 49 -18.43 5.79 -16.70
CA ASN A 49 -17.71 7.06 -16.74
C ASN A 49 -16.36 6.93 -17.46
N PRO A 50 -15.94 7.95 -18.23
CA PRO A 50 -14.66 7.92 -18.92
C PRO A 50 -13.48 7.98 -17.92
N PRO A 51 -12.32 7.35 -18.22
CA PRO A 51 -11.15 7.38 -17.35
C PRO A 51 -10.65 8.78 -16.97
N SER A 52 -10.93 9.79 -17.79
CA SER A 52 -10.60 11.19 -17.49
C SER A 52 -11.19 11.68 -16.16
N LYS A 53 -12.31 11.11 -15.71
CA LYS A 53 -12.93 11.44 -14.41
C LYS A 53 -12.07 11.06 -13.21
N ILE A 54 -11.14 10.12 -13.35
CA ILE A 54 -10.24 9.68 -12.27
C ILE A 54 -8.79 10.16 -12.47
N GLN A 55 -8.50 10.91 -13.54
CA GLN A 55 -7.14 11.33 -13.88
C GLN A 55 -6.50 12.16 -12.77
N TYR A 56 -7.27 13.03 -12.11
CA TYR A 56 -6.78 13.83 -10.99
C TYR A 56 -6.25 12.97 -9.83
N MET A 57 -6.83 11.78 -9.59
CA MET A 57 -6.32 10.86 -8.58
C MET A 57 -4.98 10.26 -9.01
N VAL A 58 -4.84 9.89 -10.28
CA VAL A 58 -3.58 9.36 -10.84
C VAL A 58 -2.47 10.40 -10.71
N ASP A 59 -2.75 11.66 -11.06
CA ASP A 59 -1.78 12.74 -10.97
C ASP A 59 -1.39 13.03 -9.51
N ALA A 60 -2.36 13.05 -8.59
CA ALA A 60 -2.08 13.19 -7.16
C ALA A 60 -1.20 12.03 -6.62
N PHE A 61 -1.48 10.78 -7.00
CA PHE A 61 -0.64 9.64 -6.60
C PHE A 61 0.76 9.70 -7.21
N ARG A 62 0.92 10.22 -8.43
CA ARG A 62 2.23 10.43 -9.05
C ARG A 62 3.05 11.46 -8.26
N ASN A 63 2.45 12.58 -7.86
CA ASN A 63 3.11 13.60 -7.05
C ASN A 63 3.51 13.06 -5.68
N ARG A 64 2.62 12.33 -5.00
CA ARG A 64 2.91 11.69 -3.70
C ARG A 64 3.99 10.61 -3.81
N ARG A 65 4.02 9.85 -4.91
CA ARG A 65 5.09 8.88 -5.19
C ARG A 65 6.43 9.60 -5.23
N LYS A 66 6.52 10.68 -6.01
CA LYS A 66 7.73 11.50 -6.11
C LYS A 66 8.15 12.03 -4.73
N LEU A 67 7.21 12.63 -3.99
CA LEU A 67 7.46 13.17 -2.65
C LEU A 67 8.04 12.10 -1.71
N VAL A 68 7.44 10.92 -1.63
CA VAL A 68 7.93 9.84 -0.76
C VAL A 68 9.30 9.34 -1.19
N LEU A 69 9.56 9.19 -2.48
CA LEU A 69 10.88 8.75 -2.97
C LEU A 69 11.96 9.78 -2.67
N ASP A 70 11.68 11.06 -2.91
CA ASP A 70 12.62 12.16 -2.64
C ASP A 70 12.94 12.19 -1.13
N LEU A 71 11.93 12.12 -0.25
CA LEU A 71 12.13 12.11 1.21
C LEU A 71 12.85 10.85 1.72
N LEU A 72 12.52 9.67 1.19
CA LEU A 72 13.21 8.42 1.55
C LEU A 72 14.68 8.45 1.14
N SER A 73 15.01 9.11 0.02
CA SER A 73 16.40 9.24 -0.43
C SER A 73 17.29 10.03 0.53
N GLU A 74 16.69 10.88 1.38
CA GLU A 74 17.40 11.61 2.42
C GLU A 74 17.67 10.78 3.68
N ILE A 75 17.06 9.60 3.81
CA ILE A 75 17.27 8.71 4.94
C ILE A 75 18.49 7.83 4.63
N PRO A 76 19.55 7.87 5.46
CA PRO A 76 20.78 7.16 5.17
C PRO A 76 20.57 5.67 4.91
N ARG A 77 21.06 5.18 3.77
CA ARG A 77 21.19 3.74 3.49
C ARG A 77 19.88 2.95 3.37
N ILE A 78 18.75 3.64 3.22
CA ILE A 78 17.53 3.05 2.66
C ILE A 78 17.67 2.99 1.14
N LYS A 79 17.39 1.82 0.56
CA LYS A 79 17.34 1.65 -0.90
C LYS A 79 15.90 1.39 -1.32
N THR A 80 15.39 2.11 -2.29
CA THR A 80 14.05 1.88 -2.83
C THR A 80 14.09 1.94 -4.35
N ASN A 81 13.31 1.08 -5.00
CA ASN A 81 13.00 1.22 -6.42
C ASN A 81 11.87 2.24 -6.61
N GLU A 82 11.80 2.85 -7.81
CA GLU A 82 10.64 3.64 -8.21
C GLU A 82 9.54 2.69 -8.71
N PRO A 83 8.36 2.65 -8.05
CA PRO A 83 7.27 1.78 -8.48
C PRO A 83 6.53 2.36 -9.69
N GLU A 84 6.30 1.56 -10.72
CA GLU A 84 5.60 2.00 -11.94
C GLU A 84 4.08 2.20 -11.74
N GLY A 85 3.50 1.64 -10.67
CA GLY A 85 2.07 1.72 -10.37
C GLY A 85 1.73 1.39 -8.92
N ALA A 86 0.43 1.26 -8.65
CA ALA A 86 -0.13 1.18 -7.30
C ALA A 86 0.22 2.42 -6.44
N PHE A 87 0.15 2.27 -5.11
CA PHE A 87 0.36 3.35 -4.15
C PHE A 87 1.24 2.93 -2.95
N TYR A 88 2.25 2.10 -3.23
CA TYR A 88 3.20 1.61 -2.23
C TYR A 88 4.64 1.77 -2.69
N VAL A 89 5.53 2.09 -1.77
CA VAL A 89 6.97 1.90 -1.93
C VAL A 89 7.42 0.74 -1.04
N PHE A 90 8.52 0.09 -1.44
CA PHE A 90 8.98 -1.13 -0.80
C PHE A 90 10.50 -1.08 -0.52
N PRO A 91 10.96 -0.14 0.32
CA PRO A 91 12.37 0.05 0.61
C PRO A 91 13.00 -1.18 1.27
N ASP A 92 14.22 -1.49 0.85
CA ASP A 92 15.17 -2.37 1.53
C ASP A 92 15.80 -1.63 2.72
N ILE A 93 15.68 -2.25 3.89
CA ILE A 93 16.14 -1.78 5.19
C ILE A 93 17.21 -2.70 5.81
N SER A 94 17.71 -3.68 5.07
CA SER A 94 18.67 -4.69 5.56
C SER A 94 19.94 -4.08 6.16
N PHE A 95 20.28 -2.86 5.78
CA PHE A 95 21.38 -2.10 6.39
C PHE A 95 21.22 -1.91 7.91
N TYR A 96 19.99 -1.89 8.42
CA TYR A 96 19.71 -1.67 9.84
C TYR A 96 19.70 -2.96 10.67
N PHE A 97 19.76 -4.13 10.04
CA PHE A 97 19.78 -5.40 10.75
C PHE A 97 21.09 -5.59 11.53
N GLY A 98 20.99 -6.18 12.72
CA GLY A 98 22.06 -6.34 13.70
C GLY A 98 22.42 -5.05 14.47
N LYS A 99 21.71 -3.94 14.26
CA LYS A 99 21.98 -2.67 14.95
C LYS A 99 21.01 -2.44 16.10
N THR A 100 21.46 -1.63 17.05
CA THR A 100 20.61 -1.11 18.12
C THR A 100 20.31 0.35 17.86
N ILE A 101 19.04 0.70 17.70
CA ILE A 101 18.56 2.05 17.37
C ILE A 101 17.60 2.46 18.47
N GLN A 102 17.82 3.62 19.11
CA GLN A 102 16.95 4.11 20.20
C GLN A 102 16.70 3.06 21.31
N GLY A 103 17.70 2.22 21.60
CA GLY A 103 17.63 1.15 22.60
C GLY A 103 16.94 -0.14 22.15
N VAL A 104 16.51 -0.25 20.89
CA VAL A 104 15.87 -1.46 20.33
C VAL A 104 16.85 -2.17 19.39
N HIS A 105 17.10 -3.46 19.62
CA HIS A 105 17.88 -4.29 18.70
C HIS A 105 17.02 -4.72 17.50
N ILE A 106 17.54 -4.56 16.29
CA ILE A 106 16.82 -4.85 15.04
C ILE A 106 17.43 -6.09 14.41
N GLU A 107 16.77 -7.24 14.49
CA GLU A 107 17.24 -8.47 13.83
C GLU A 107 16.61 -8.66 12.45
N ASN A 108 15.40 -8.13 12.26
CA ASN A 108 14.60 -8.34 11.05
C ASN A 108 13.67 -7.14 10.75
N ALA A 109 12.91 -7.24 9.65
CA ALA A 109 11.98 -6.19 9.24
C ALA A 109 10.78 -5.98 10.19
N SER A 110 10.41 -7.00 10.97
CA SER A 110 9.33 -6.90 11.95
C SER A 110 9.78 -6.06 13.15
N ASP A 111 11.01 -6.25 13.65
CA ASP A 111 11.60 -5.41 14.68
C ASP A 111 11.73 -3.96 14.22
N PHE A 112 12.16 -3.75 12.97
CA PHE A 112 12.24 -2.41 12.38
C PHE A 112 10.87 -1.73 12.28
N ALA A 113 9.84 -2.45 11.83
CA ALA A 113 8.48 -1.91 11.77
C ALA A 113 7.93 -1.56 13.16
N LEU A 114 8.25 -2.38 14.18
CA LEU A 114 7.88 -2.11 15.58
C LEU A 114 8.66 -0.90 16.15
N LEU A 115 9.94 -0.75 15.84
CA LEU A 115 10.72 0.44 16.19
C LEU A 115 10.06 1.71 15.65
N LEU A 116 9.69 1.72 14.36
CA LEU A 116 9.02 2.88 13.76
C LEU A 116 7.65 3.14 14.39
N LEU A 117 6.91 2.09 14.74
CA LEU A 117 5.63 2.24 15.42
C LEU A 117 5.80 2.85 16.82
N ASP A 118 6.69 2.31 17.65
CA ASP A 118 6.87 2.71 19.05
C ASP A 118 7.59 4.07 19.17
N LYS A 119 8.66 4.29 18.39
CA LYS A 119 9.51 5.49 18.52
C LYS A 119 9.13 6.61 17.57
N ALA A 120 8.66 6.29 16.36
CA ALA A 120 8.28 7.31 15.37
C ALA A 120 6.77 7.54 15.30
N ASN A 121 5.93 6.72 15.95
CA ASN A 121 4.47 6.71 15.75
C ASN A 121 4.09 6.57 14.27
N VAL A 122 4.85 5.76 13.52
CA VAL A 122 4.60 5.48 12.09
C VAL A 122 4.38 3.99 11.88
N ALA A 123 3.15 3.62 11.52
CA ALA A 123 2.81 2.24 11.21
C ALA A 123 3.23 1.87 9.78
N THR A 124 4.03 0.81 9.66
CA THR A 124 4.42 0.20 8.38
C THR A 124 4.11 -1.29 8.40
N VAL A 125 4.27 -1.99 7.28
CA VAL A 125 4.07 -3.45 7.23
C VAL A 125 5.39 -4.13 6.89
N THR A 126 5.80 -5.13 7.68
CA THR A 126 6.98 -5.96 7.42
C THR A 126 6.92 -6.60 6.03
N GLY A 127 8.05 -6.60 5.33
CA GLY A 127 8.23 -7.26 4.04
C GLY A 127 8.16 -8.78 4.13
N GLU A 128 8.36 -9.35 5.32
CA GLU A 128 8.24 -10.78 5.59
C GLU A 128 6.86 -11.33 5.20
N ALA A 129 5.79 -10.55 5.45
CA ALA A 129 4.42 -10.88 5.05
C ALA A 129 4.23 -10.96 3.51
N PHE A 130 5.19 -10.49 2.74
CA PHE A 130 5.21 -10.50 1.27
C PHE A 130 6.34 -11.38 0.71
N GLY A 131 7.01 -12.19 1.55
CA GLY A 131 8.14 -13.04 1.13
C GLY A 131 9.43 -12.27 0.84
N SER A 132 9.57 -11.05 1.37
CA SER A 132 10.75 -10.18 1.19
C SER A 132 11.23 -9.65 2.55
N PRO A 133 11.94 -10.46 3.35
CA PRO A 133 12.24 -10.17 4.76
C PRO A 133 13.15 -8.96 4.97
N ASN A 134 13.80 -8.46 3.91
CA ASN A 134 14.70 -7.32 3.95
C ASN A 134 13.98 -5.97 3.76
N CYS A 135 12.68 -5.97 3.45
CA CYS A 135 11.94 -4.78 3.07
C CYS A 135 10.86 -4.42 4.07
N ILE A 136 10.33 -3.20 3.96
CA ILE A 136 9.05 -2.80 4.57
C ILE A 136 8.15 -2.17 3.51
N ARG A 137 6.83 -2.25 3.70
CA ARG A 137 5.85 -1.61 2.84
C ARG A 137 5.34 -0.32 3.46
N ILE A 138 5.44 0.76 2.69
CA ILE A 138 4.90 2.09 3.05
C ILE A 138 3.84 2.45 2.01
N SER A 139 2.64 2.80 2.48
CA SER A 139 1.59 3.32 1.61
C SER A 139 1.64 4.84 1.55
N TYR A 140 1.55 5.40 0.34
CA TYR A 140 1.45 6.85 0.12
C TYR A 140 0.04 7.29 -0.27
N ALA A 141 -0.97 6.51 0.13
CA ALA A 141 -2.38 6.88 0.03
C ALA A 141 -2.86 7.70 1.23
N ALA A 142 -2.14 8.78 1.52
CA ALA A 142 -2.40 9.73 2.60
C ALA A 142 -2.27 11.18 2.08
N SER A 143 -2.42 12.16 2.95
CA SER A 143 -2.15 13.57 2.65
C SER A 143 -0.65 13.81 2.47
N GLU A 144 -0.27 14.87 1.74
CA GLU A 144 1.16 15.21 1.55
C GLU A 144 1.79 15.66 2.87
N GLU A 145 0.99 16.28 3.74
CA GLU A 145 1.34 16.69 5.09
C GLU A 145 1.68 15.49 5.96
N ASP A 146 0.81 14.47 6.00
CA ASP A 146 1.03 13.25 6.78
C ASP A 146 2.24 12.47 6.27
N ILE A 147 2.42 12.41 4.94
CA ILE A 147 3.59 11.79 4.32
C ILE A 147 4.87 12.49 4.78
N THR A 148 4.90 13.81 4.69
CA THR A 148 6.08 14.62 5.04
C THR A 148 6.42 14.46 6.52
N GLU A 149 5.42 14.52 7.39
CA GLU A 149 5.60 14.34 8.82
C GLU A 149 6.05 12.91 9.16
N ALA A 150 5.47 11.88 8.56
CA ALA A 150 5.89 10.49 8.77
C ALA A 150 7.36 10.28 8.36
N MET A 151 7.78 10.78 7.19
CA MET A 151 9.17 10.67 6.74
C MET A 151 10.13 11.43 7.64
N LYS A 152 9.74 12.62 8.11
CA LYS A 152 10.52 13.40 9.08
C LYS A 152 10.73 12.62 10.38
N ARG A 153 9.68 12.01 10.94
CA ARG A 153 9.78 11.20 12.16
C ARG A 153 10.67 9.97 11.97
N ILE A 154 10.54 9.27 10.85
CA ILE A 154 11.41 8.14 10.50
C ILE A 154 12.87 8.61 10.45
N LYS A 155 13.16 9.71 9.75
CA LYS A 155 14.50 10.28 9.65
C LYS A 155 15.07 10.61 11.04
N THR A 156 14.29 11.22 11.92
CA THR A 156 14.71 11.55 13.29
C THR A 156 15.03 10.32 14.13
N VAL A 157 14.24 9.24 14.04
CA VAL A 157 14.50 8.01 14.80
C VAL A 157 15.75 7.26 14.31
N LEU A 158 16.04 7.36 13.01
CA LEU A 158 17.15 6.66 12.36
C LEU A 158 18.46 7.47 12.28
N SER A 159 18.46 8.73 12.72
CA SER A 159 19.66 9.59 12.82
C SER A 159 20.38 9.35 14.14
#